data_AF-A0A086N4U0-F1
#
_entry.id   AF-A0A086N4U0-F1
#
_cell.length_a   1.000
_cell.length_b   1.000
_cell.length_c   1.000
_cell.angle_alpha   90.00
_cell.angle_beta   90.00
_cell.angle_gamma   90.00
#
_symmetry.space_group_name_H-M   'P 1'
#
loop_
_entity.id
_entity.type
_entity.pdbx_description
1 polymer ?
#
loop_
_entity_poly.entity_id
_entity_poly.type
_entity_poly.pdbx_seq_one_letter_code
_entity_poly.pdbx_strand_id
1 'polypeptide(L)'
;MAQVRPMRADARRNRERLLEVAAAAFAEHGEGASLDDIAKRAGVGTGTLYRHFPTRQALLEAAYLDRIEAIAARADVIAAGRAPGEALRAWLNELAAGMIEVRGMKALLGTAVTAGGPAVDTACGDCLRGAAERLVRAAREAGALRRDVEPIEVLRLVHGVATAAGATHEEGGDVGRSVRRYLSLVWDGLRG
;
A
#
# COMPACT_ATOMS: atom_id res chain seq x y z
N MET A 1 -32.16 -23.67 -6.76
CA MET A 1 -31.97 -22.34 -7.39
C MET A 1 -30.48 -22.10 -7.53
N ALA A 2 -29.93 -22.24 -8.75
CA ALA A 2 -28.51 -22.00 -9.00
C ALA A 2 -28.28 -20.49 -9.15
N GLN A 3 -27.60 -19.89 -8.18
CA GLN A 3 -27.26 -18.47 -8.19
C GLN A 3 -26.13 -18.27 -9.20
N VAL A 4 -26.44 -17.69 -10.36
CA VAL A 4 -25.44 -17.23 -11.34
C VAL A 4 -24.65 -16.13 -10.66
N ARG A 5 -23.46 -16.45 -10.13
CA ARG A 5 -22.49 -15.43 -9.73
C ARG A 5 -22.26 -14.55 -10.97
N PRO A 6 -22.49 -13.23 -10.90
CA PRO A 6 -22.40 -12.40 -12.09
C PRO A 6 -20.95 -12.42 -12.56
N MET A 7 -20.72 -12.84 -13.81
CA MET A 7 -19.38 -13.00 -14.43
C MET A 7 -18.46 -11.78 -14.23
N ARG A 8 -19.03 -10.58 -14.08
CA ARG A 8 -18.30 -9.34 -13.75
C ARG A 8 -17.64 -9.35 -12.38
N ALA A 9 -18.28 -9.95 -11.38
CA ALA A 9 -17.73 -10.07 -10.03
C ALA A 9 -16.58 -11.10 -9.98
N ASP A 10 -16.67 -12.19 -10.75
CA ASP A 10 -15.56 -13.15 -10.90
C ASP A 10 -14.38 -12.53 -11.66
N ALA A 11 -14.65 -11.79 -12.75
CA ALA A 11 -13.60 -11.10 -13.49
C ALA A 11 -12.86 -10.05 -12.63
N ARG A 12 -13.59 -9.31 -11.81
CA ARG A 12 -13.00 -8.34 -10.86
C ARG A 12 -12.13 -9.04 -9.81
N ARG A 13 -12.63 -10.10 -9.17
CA ARG A 13 -11.85 -10.89 -8.21
C ARG A 13 -10.59 -11.49 -8.82
N ASN A 14 -10.68 -11.98 -10.06
CA ASN A 14 -9.50 -12.51 -10.77
C ASN A 14 -8.49 -11.42 -11.07
N ARG A 15 -8.93 -10.19 -11.38
CA ARG A 15 -8.03 -9.04 -11.55
C ARG A 15 -7.36 -8.65 -10.22
N GLU A 16 -8.13 -8.49 -9.15
CA GLU A 16 -7.61 -8.19 -7.81
C GLU A 16 -6.56 -9.24 -7.38
N ARG A 17 -6.88 -10.53 -7.57
CA ARG A 17 -5.97 -11.65 -7.29
C ARG A 17 -4.69 -11.59 -8.12
N LEU A 18 -4.79 -11.24 -9.41
CA LEU A 18 -3.63 -11.09 -10.29
C LEU A 18 -2.71 -9.97 -9.83
N LEU A 19 -3.27 -8.81 -9.44
CA LEU A 19 -2.50 -7.66 -8.98
C LEU A 19 -1.81 -7.94 -7.64
N GLU A 20 -2.50 -8.61 -6.71
CA GLU A 20 -1.92 -9.07 -5.44
C GLU A 20 -0.73 -10.01 -5.66
N VAL A 21 -0.89 -11.03 -6.51
CA VAL A 21 0.18 -11.98 -6.82
C VAL A 21 1.35 -11.31 -7.55
N ALA A 22 1.04 -10.39 -8.47
CA ALA A 22 2.06 -9.63 -9.19
C ALA A 22 2.86 -8.74 -8.22
N ALA A 23 2.19 -8.02 -7.32
CA ALA A 23 2.84 -7.16 -6.33
C ALA A 23 3.81 -7.96 -5.46
N ALA A 24 3.38 -9.12 -4.95
CA ALA A 24 4.24 -10.01 -4.16
C ALA A 24 5.45 -10.51 -4.97
N ALA A 25 5.23 -10.95 -6.21
CA ALA A 25 6.31 -11.47 -7.07
C ALA A 25 7.33 -10.38 -7.43
N PHE A 26 6.90 -9.15 -7.72
CA PHE A 26 7.80 -8.04 -8.00
C PHE A 26 8.55 -7.57 -6.75
N ALA A 27 7.90 -7.57 -5.59
CA ALA A 27 8.54 -7.25 -4.32
C ALA A 27 9.63 -8.28 -3.94
N GLU A 28 9.39 -9.57 -4.20
CA GLU A 28 10.30 -10.65 -3.84
C GLU A 28 11.43 -10.86 -4.85
N HIS A 29 11.13 -10.82 -6.15
CA HIS A 29 12.06 -11.22 -7.21
C HIS A 29 12.56 -10.07 -8.07
N GLY A 30 12.09 -8.84 -7.85
CA GLY A 30 12.56 -7.68 -8.61
C GLY A 30 12.36 -7.86 -10.13
N GLU A 31 13.41 -7.54 -10.90
CA GLU A 31 13.45 -7.73 -12.35
C GLU A 31 13.32 -9.21 -12.77
N GLY A 32 13.69 -10.12 -11.87
CA GLY A 32 13.61 -11.57 -12.07
C GLY A 32 12.19 -12.14 -11.99
N ALA A 33 11.18 -11.33 -11.67
CA ALA A 33 9.79 -11.79 -11.60
C ALA A 33 9.29 -12.30 -12.98
N SER A 34 8.82 -13.55 -12.98
CA SER A 34 8.28 -14.26 -14.15
C SER A 34 6.78 -13.98 -14.32
N LEU A 35 6.39 -13.39 -15.46
CA LEU A 35 4.98 -13.10 -15.77
C LEU A 35 4.15 -14.38 -15.92
N ASP A 36 4.75 -15.46 -16.43
CA ASP A 36 4.08 -16.74 -16.59
C ASP A 36 3.81 -17.40 -15.23
N ASP A 37 4.76 -17.31 -14.30
CA ASP A 37 4.56 -17.80 -12.94
C ASP A 37 3.53 -16.96 -12.17
N ILE A 38 3.52 -15.64 -12.38
CA ILE A 38 2.48 -14.75 -11.85
C ILE A 38 1.11 -15.16 -12.38
N ALA A 39 0.96 -15.35 -13.70
CA ALA A 39 -0.30 -15.77 -14.30
C ALA A 39 -0.78 -17.11 -13.73
N LYS A 40 0.12 -18.10 -13.64
CA LYS A 40 -0.16 -19.42 -13.09
C LYS A 40 -0.58 -19.35 -11.62
N ARG A 41 0.14 -18.60 -10.77
CA ARG A 41 -0.19 -18.40 -9.35
C ARG A 41 -1.51 -17.66 -9.15
N ALA A 42 -1.85 -16.74 -10.05
CA ALA A 42 -3.11 -16.01 -10.03
C ALA A 42 -4.28 -16.80 -10.64
N GLY A 43 -4.04 -17.98 -11.22
CA GLY A 43 -5.07 -18.80 -11.86
C GLY A 43 -5.63 -18.18 -13.15
N VAL A 44 -4.85 -17.32 -13.82
CA VAL A 44 -5.23 -16.69 -15.09
C VAL A 44 -4.38 -17.23 -16.24
N GLY A 45 -4.96 -17.32 -17.43
CA GLY A 45 -4.20 -17.69 -18.63
C GLY A 45 -3.21 -16.58 -19.01
N THR A 46 -2.02 -16.95 -19.50
CA THR A 46 -0.99 -16.00 -19.96
C THR A 46 -1.51 -15.06 -21.05
N GLY A 47 -2.29 -15.58 -22.00
CA GLY A 47 -2.96 -14.76 -23.02
C GLY A 47 -3.97 -13.75 -22.44
N THR A 48 -4.61 -14.07 -21.31
CA THR A 48 -5.49 -13.13 -20.59
C THR A 48 -4.68 -12.05 -19.88
N LEU A 49 -3.56 -12.41 -19.26
CA LEU A 49 -2.64 -11.45 -18.65
C LEU A 49 -2.15 -10.44 -19.69
N TYR A 50 -1.58 -10.90 -20.82
CA TYR A 50 -1.06 -10.00 -21.86
C TYR A 50 -2.15 -9.15 -22.53
N ARG A 51 -3.41 -9.61 -22.59
CA ARG A 51 -4.53 -8.78 -23.05
C ARG A 51 -4.85 -7.62 -22.11
N HIS A 52 -4.74 -7.83 -20.80
CA HIS A 52 -5.00 -6.78 -19.81
C HIS A 52 -3.78 -5.90 -19.53
N PHE A 53 -2.58 -6.49 -19.62
CA PHE A 53 -1.31 -5.86 -19.31
C PHE A 53 -0.32 -6.22 -20.43
N PRO A 54 -0.29 -5.43 -21.51
CA PRO A 54 0.50 -5.75 -22.70
C PRO A 54 2.00 -5.73 -22.43
N THR A 55 2.45 -5.09 -21.33
CA THR A 55 3.86 -5.01 -20.94
C THR A 55 4.03 -5.37 -19.47
N ARG A 56 5.24 -5.84 -19.11
CA ARG A 56 5.65 -6.01 -17.70
C ARG A 56 5.43 -4.73 -16.91
N GLN A 57 5.80 -3.59 -17.50
CA GLN A 57 5.63 -2.26 -16.91
C GLN A 57 4.16 -1.97 -16.59
N ALA A 58 3.23 -2.25 -17.51
CA ALA A 58 1.81 -2.02 -17.27
C ALA A 58 1.25 -2.87 -16.11
N LEU A 59 1.73 -4.12 -15.95
CA LEU A 59 1.36 -4.96 -14.82
C LEU A 59 1.97 -4.41 -13.51
N LEU A 60 3.24 -4.00 -13.54
CA LEU A 60 3.95 -3.45 -12.39
C LEU A 60 3.29 -2.16 -11.88
N GLU A 61 2.96 -1.23 -12.77
CA GLU A 61 2.25 0.02 -12.43
C GLU A 61 0.87 -0.26 -11.84
N ALA A 62 0.10 -1.15 -12.47
CA ALA A 62 -1.22 -1.51 -11.98
C ALA A 62 -1.17 -2.20 -10.62
N ALA A 63 -0.21 -3.11 -10.42
CA ALA A 63 -0.03 -3.80 -9.14
C ALA A 63 0.42 -2.84 -8.03
N TYR A 64 1.28 -1.88 -8.36
CA TYR A 64 1.71 -0.84 -7.43
C TYR A 64 0.53 0.04 -6.99
N LEU A 65 -0.23 0.57 -7.95
CA LEU A 65 -1.40 1.41 -7.68
C LEU A 65 -2.45 0.68 -6.85
N ASP A 66 -2.80 -0.56 -7.24
CA ASP A 66 -3.78 -1.38 -6.54
C ASP A 66 -3.37 -1.63 -5.07
N ARG A 67 -2.08 -1.87 -4.81
CA ARG A 67 -1.57 -2.05 -3.45
C ARG A 67 -1.72 -0.78 -2.61
N ILE A 68 -1.41 0.40 -3.17
CA ILE A 68 -1.56 1.69 -2.49
C ILE A 68 -3.05 1.99 -2.24
N GLU A 69 -3.91 1.82 -3.24
CA GLU A 69 -5.35 2.02 -3.12
C GLU A 69 -5.95 1.08 -2.05
N ALA A 70 -5.51 -0.18 -2.00
CA ALA A 70 -5.92 -1.13 -0.98
C ALA A 70 -5.54 -0.64 0.43
N ILE A 71 -4.33 -0.10 0.62
CA ILE A 71 -3.90 0.46 1.91
C ILE A 71 -4.74 1.70 2.28
N ALA A 72 -5.01 2.59 1.32
CA ALA A 72 -5.86 3.76 1.54
C ALA A 72 -7.28 3.35 1.94
N ALA A 73 -7.88 2.38 1.26
CA ALA A 73 -9.22 1.87 1.54
C ALA A 73 -9.35 1.19 2.92
N ARG A 74 -8.25 0.64 3.45
CA ARG A 74 -8.21 0.07 4.80
C ARG A 74 -8.45 1.10 5.90
N ALA A 75 -8.25 2.40 5.65
CA ALA A 75 -8.46 3.45 6.65
C ALA A 75 -9.86 3.40 7.28
N ASP A 76 -10.90 3.32 6.45
CA ASP A 76 -12.28 3.34 6.94
C ASP A 76 -12.65 2.02 7.63
N VAL A 77 -12.13 0.89 7.13
CA VAL A 77 -12.28 -0.43 7.77
C VAL A 77 -11.59 -0.47 9.13
N ILE A 78 -10.40 0.12 9.23
CA ILE A 78 -9.64 0.17 10.48
C ILE A 78 -10.28 1.09 11.50
N ALA A 79 -10.85 2.21 11.04
CA ALA A 79 -11.56 3.15 11.90
C ALA A 79 -12.85 2.55 12.49
N ALA A 80 -13.50 1.64 11.77
CA ALA A 80 -14.70 0.97 12.25
C ALA A 80 -14.45 0.25 13.59
N GLY A 81 -15.09 0.73 14.66
CA GLY A 81 -15.02 0.13 15.99
C GLY A 81 -13.76 0.46 16.80
N ARG A 82 -12.92 1.41 16.38
CA ARG A 82 -11.72 1.86 17.12
C ARG A 82 -11.85 3.31 17.59
N ALA A 83 -11.18 3.65 18.69
CA ALA A 83 -11.00 5.04 19.07
C ALA A 83 -10.17 5.78 18.00
N PRO A 84 -10.44 7.06 17.67
CA PRO A 84 -9.81 7.74 16.53
C PRO A 84 -8.27 7.74 16.55
N GLY A 85 -7.65 7.95 17.71
CA GLY A 85 -6.19 7.86 17.84
C GLY A 85 -5.65 6.45 17.59
N GLU A 86 -6.34 5.42 18.08
CA GLU A 86 -5.96 4.02 17.84
C GLU A 86 -6.14 3.62 16.37
N ALA A 87 -7.21 4.10 15.74
CA ALA A 87 -7.47 3.90 14.31
C ALA A 87 -6.35 4.49 13.45
N LEU A 88 -5.98 5.76 13.71
CA LEU A 88 -4.88 6.41 13.01
C LEU A 88 -3.57 5.64 13.21
N ARG A 89 -3.22 5.28 14.45
CA ARG A 89 -1.99 4.52 14.74
C ARG A 89 -1.99 3.16 14.04
N ALA A 90 -3.12 2.44 14.06
CA ALA A 90 -3.24 1.15 13.40
C ALA A 90 -3.08 1.25 11.88
N TRP A 91 -3.73 2.24 11.25
CA TRP A 91 -3.59 2.49 9.82
C TRP A 91 -2.16 2.87 9.43
N LEU A 92 -1.48 3.71 10.24
CA LEU A 92 -0.07 4.06 9.99
C LEU A 92 0.88 2.85 10.09
N ASN A 93 0.58 1.86 10.94
CA ASN A 93 1.35 0.61 10.95
C ASN A 93 1.16 -0.17 9.64
N GLU A 94 -0.07 -0.29 9.14
CA GLU A 94 -0.36 -0.97 7.87
C GLU A 94 0.27 -0.21 6.68
N LEU A 95 0.22 1.12 6.70
CA LEU A 95 0.85 1.97 5.70
C LEU A 95 2.37 1.81 5.69
N ALA A 96 3.02 1.80 6.86
CA ALA A 96 4.45 1.56 6.96
C ALA A 96 4.86 0.19 6.39
N ALA A 97 4.15 -0.87 6.76
CA ALA A 97 4.40 -2.21 6.24
C ALA A 97 4.20 -2.27 4.72
N GLY A 98 3.09 -1.69 4.22
CA GLY A 98 2.81 -1.63 2.79
C GLY A 98 3.84 -0.86 1.98
N MET A 99 4.37 0.26 2.50
CA MET A 99 5.45 1.01 1.86
C MET A 99 6.75 0.20 1.73
N ILE A 100 7.04 -0.67 2.70
CA ILE A 100 8.21 -1.55 2.65
C ILE A 100 8.02 -2.63 1.59
N GLU A 101 6.84 -3.24 1.53
CA GLU A 101 6.51 -4.26 0.52
C GLU A 101 6.64 -3.71 -0.90
N VAL A 102 6.12 -2.51 -1.17
CA VAL A 102 6.19 -1.91 -2.52
C VAL A 102 7.52 -1.21 -2.82
N ARG A 103 8.48 -1.20 -1.88
CA ARG A 103 9.79 -0.53 -2.07
C ARG A 103 10.52 -1.08 -3.28
N GLY A 104 10.55 -2.41 -3.42
CA GLY A 104 11.17 -3.09 -4.57
C GLY A 104 10.49 -2.71 -5.88
N MET A 105 9.16 -2.67 -5.89
CA MET A 105 8.37 -2.26 -7.06
C MET A 105 8.68 -0.82 -7.48
N LYS A 106 8.76 0.11 -6.51
CA LYS A 106 9.12 1.51 -6.76
C LYS A 106 10.51 1.65 -7.39
N ALA A 107 11.47 0.80 -7.01
CA ALA A 107 12.79 0.78 -7.62
C ALA A 107 12.75 0.27 -9.08
N LEU A 108 11.98 -0.79 -9.37
CA LEU A 108 11.81 -1.34 -10.73
C LEU A 108 11.11 -0.37 -11.68
N LEU A 109 10.17 0.40 -11.14
CA LEU A 109 9.50 1.49 -11.83
C LEU A 109 10.48 2.62 -12.23
N GLY A 110 11.69 2.65 -11.64
CA GLY A 110 12.78 3.56 -11.94
C GLY A 110 12.52 5.02 -11.53
N THR A 111 13.50 5.90 -11.78
CA THR A 111 13.25 7.35 -11.77
C THR A 111 12.28 7.76 -12.88
N ALA A 112 12.09 6.90 -13.89
CA ALA A 112 11.03 7.04 -14.87
C ALA A 112 9.62 6.90 -14.26
N VAL A 113 9.42 6.70 -12.95
CA VAL A 113 8.13 6.96 -12.27
C VAL A 113 7.95 8.40 -11.77
N THR A 114 8.93 9.27 -12.01
CA THR A 114 8.59 10.68 -12.33
C THR A 114 8.07 10.82 -13.78
N ALA A 115 8.08 9.76 -14.59
CA ALA A 115 7.71 9.75 -16.01
C ALA A 115 6.66 8.70 -16.44
N GLY A 116 6.25 7.77 -15.57
CA GLY A 116 4.90 7.22 -15.54
C GLY A 116 4.06 8.40 -15.13
N GLY A 117 3.41 9.02 -16.12
CA GLY A 117 3.03 10.43 -16.07
C GLY A 117 2.35 10.85 -14.76
N PRO A 118 2.33 12.16 -14.46
CA PRO A 118 1.94 12.74 -13.16
C PRO A 118 0.72 12.08 -12.49
N ALA A 119 -0.20 11.49 -13.25
CA ALA A 119 -1.33 10.70 -12.80
C ALA A 119 -1.03 9.52 -11.83
N VAL A 120 0.03 8.73 -11.98
CA VAL A 120 0.28 7.56 -11.08
C VAL A 120 0.73 8.03 -9.70
N ASP A 121 1.68 8.96 -9.66
CA ASP A 121 2.19 9.56 -8.42
C ASP A 121 1.11 10.46 -7.77
N THR A 122 0.32 11.18 -8.58
CA THR A 122 -0.81 12.01 -8.11
C THR A 122 -1.95 11.15 -7.56
N ALA A 123 -2.41 10.11 -8.25
CA ALA A 123 -3.51 9.26 -7.79
C ALA A 123 -3.14 8.47 -6.52
N CYS A 124 -1.91 7.94 -6.46
CA CYS A 124 -1.34 7.31 -5.27
C CYS A 124 -1.24 8.31 -4.10
N GLY A 125 -0.79 9.52 -4.38
CA GLY A 125 -0.74 10.60 -3.40
C GLY A 125 -2.11 11.00 -2.88
N ASP A 126 -3.11 11.09 -3.76
CA ASP A 126 -4.46 11.57 -3.43
C ASP A 126 -5.24 10.58 -2.58
N CYS A 127 -5.16 9.27 -2.86
CA CYS A 127 -5.89 8.27 -2.06
C CYS A 127 -5.34 8.17 -0.63
N LEU A 128 -4.00 8.14 -0.47
CA LEU A 128 -3.35 8.15 0.84
C LEU A 128 -3.56 9.46 1.59
N ARG A 129 -3.51 10.60 0.89
CA ARG A 129 -3.81 11.92 1.46
C ARG A 129 -5.24 11.97 1.98
N GLY A 130 -6.22 11.56 1.19
CA GLY A 130 -7.62 11.57 1.61
C GLY A 130 -7.87 10.66 2.82
N ALA A 131 -7.23 9.49 2.88
CA ALA A 131 -7.28 8.61 4.05
C ALA A 131 -6.66 9.25 5.30
N ALA A 132 -5.47 9.85 5.15
CA ALA A 132 -4.78 10.55 6.24
C ALA A 132 -5.60 11.74 6.75
N GLU A 133 -6.19 12.55 5.86
CA GLU A 133 -7.04 13.68 6.21
C GLU A 133 -8.22 13.25 7.11
N ARG A 134 -8.93 12.18 6.74
CA ARG A 134 -10.06 11.67 7.53
C ARG A 134 -9.62 11.22 8.93
N LEU A 135 -8.56 10.41 9.02
CA LEU A 135 -8.10 9.85 10.28
C LEU A 135 -7.45 10.90 11.19
N VAL A 136 -6.65 11.81 10.64
CA VAL A 136 -6.01 12.92 11.39
C VAL A 136 -7.05 13.87 11.93
N ARG A 137 -8.06 14.25 11.13
CA ARG A 137 -9.16 15.09 11.60
C ARG A 137 -9.90 14.44 12.76
N ALA A 138 -10.28 13.16 12.64
CA ALA A 138 -10.97 12.44 13.71
C ALA A 138 -10.13 12.32 14.98
N ALA A 139 -8.82 12.06 14.85
CA ALA A 139 -7.90 11.99 15.99
C ALA A 139 -7.71 13.35 16.70
N ARG A 140 -7.65 14.45 15.94
CA ARG A 140 -7.60 15.83 16.48
C ARG A 140 -8.89 16.20 17.21
N GLU A 141 -10.05 15.91 16.62
CA GLU A 141 -11.38 16.17 17.21
C GLU A 141 -11.55 15.42 18.54
N ALA A 142 -11.02 14.20 18.64
CA ALA A 142 -11.05 13.38 19.84
C ALA A 142 -9.96 13.74 20.88
N GLY A 143 -9.10 14.72 20.61
CA GLY A 143 -7.99 15.09 21.49
C GLY A 143 -6.86 14.05 21.57
N ALA A 144 -6.84 13.06 20.67
CA ALA A 144 -5.83 12.01 20.64
C ALA A 144 -4.55 12.42 19.87
N LEU A 145 -4.62 13.50 19.09
CA LEU A 145 -3.53 14.05 18.29
C LEU A 145 -3.46 15.57 18.50
N ARG A 146 -2.23 16.11 18.64
CA ARG A 146 -1.99 17.55 18.73
C ARG A 146 -2.56 18.30 17.51
N ARG A 147 -3.07 19.51 17.75
CA ARG A 147 -3.89 20.27 16.79
C ARG A 147 -3.12 20.87 15.62
N ASP A 148 -1.81 20.93 15.69
CA ASP A 148 -0.90 21.49 14.69
C ASP A 148 -0.28 20.45 13.75
N VAL A 149 -0.54 19.14 13.96
CA VAL A 149 -0.01 18.06 13.09
C VAL A 149 -0.83 17.82 11.83
N GLU A 150 -0.30 18.22 10.68
CA GLU A 150 -0.99 18.14 9.40
C GLU A 150 -0.96 16.72 8.80
N PRO A 151 -1.98 16.32 8.00
CA PRO A 151 -2.03 15.00 7.37
C PRO A 151 -0.78 14.64 6.55
N ILE A 152 -0.22 15.62 5.84
CA ILE A 152 0.98 15.41 5.04
C ILE A 152 2.23 15.15 5.89
N GLU A 153 2.30 15.71 7.11
CA GLU A 153 3.41 15.49 8.02
C GLU A 153 3.37 14.06 8.56
N VAL A 154 2.18 13.56 8.89
CA VAL A 154 1.98 12.17 9.31
C VAL A 154 2.44 11.21 8.20
N LEU A 155 2.05 11.46 6.94
CA LEU A 155 2.50 10.66 5.79
C LEU A 155 4.03 10.67 5.61
N ARG A 156 4.67 11.83 5.76
CA ARG A 156 6.14 11.95 5.68
C ARG A 156 6.85 11.22 6.83
N LEU A 157 6.32 11.33 8.04
CA LEU A 157 6.87 10.67 9.22
C LEU A 157 6.80 9.15 9.08
N VAL A 158 5.66 8.60 8.64
CA VAL A 158 5.52 7.16 8.43
C VAL A 158 6.40 6.67 7.28
N HIS A 159 6.62 7.49 6.24
CA HIS A 159 7.59 7.18 5.18
C HIS A 159 9.03 7.09 5.72
N GLY A 160 9.42 8.01 6.61
CA GLY A 160 10.70 7.94 7.31
C GLY A 160 10.83 6.69 8.18
N VAL A 161 9.78 6.32 8.92
CA VAL A 161 9.73 5.07 9.71
C VAL A 161 9.91 3.84 8.81
N ALA A 162 9.18 3.76 7.70
CA ALA A 162 9.29 2.65 6.76
C ALA A 162 10.67 2.54 6.14
N THR A 163 11.30 3.67 5.81
CA THR A 163 12.66 3.71 5.29
C THR A 163 13.67 3.21 6.32
N ALA A 164 13.61 3.70 7.56
CA ALA A 164 14.48 3.26 8.64
C ALA A 164 14.29 1.78 8.99
N ALA A 165 13.03 1.30 9.05
CA ALA A 165 12.74 -0.11 9.32
C ALA A 165 13.16 -1.01 8.15
N GLY A 166 13.06 -0.55 6.91
CA GLY A 166 13.55 -1.26 5.74
C GLY A 166 15.06 -1.54 5.79
N ALA A 167 15.85 -0.59 6.31
CA ALA A 167 17.29 -0.80 6.52
C ALA A 167 17.57 -1.91 7.55
N THR A 168 16.73 -2.07 8.58
CA THR A 168 16.89 -3.17 9.56
C THR A 168 16.68 -4.56 8.96
N HIS A 169 15.96 -4.69 7.83
CA HIS A 169 15.85 -5.95 7.09
C HIS A 169 17.22 -6.40 6.55
N GLU A 170 18.01 -5.44 6.05
CA GLU A 170 19.32 -5.69 5.44
C GLU A 170 20.34 -6.16 6.49
N GLU A 171 20.09 -5.85 7.76
CA GLU A 171 20.88 -6.26 8.93
C GLU A 171 20.36 -7.56 9.59
N GLY A 172 19.35 -8.22 9.01
CA GLY A 172 18.74 -9.45 9.56
C GLY A 172 17.74 -9.23 10.70
N GLY A 173 17.25 -8.00 10.87
CA GLY A 173 16.29 -7.62 11.91
C GLY A 173 14.82 -7.87 11.56
N ASP A 174 13.97 -7.95 12.59
CA ASP A 174 12.52 -8.04 12.45
C ASP A 174 11.93 -6.68 12.06
N VAL A 175 11.71 -6.48 10.76
CA VAL A 175 11.15 -5.26 10.18
C VAL A 175 9.82 -4.86 10.82
N GLY A 176 8.94 -5.84 11.07
CA GLY A 176 7.63 -5.58 11.66
C GLY A 176 7.76 -5.03 13.08
N ARG A 177 8.71 -5.56 13.86
CA ARG A 177 9.06 -5.03 15.18
C ARG A 177 9.66 -3.63 15.09
N SER A 178 10.57 -3.38 14.15
CA SER A 178 11.17 -2.06 13.93
C SER A 178 10.10 -1.01 13.58
N VAL A 179 9.20 -1.30 12.64
CA VAL A 179 8.06 -0.43 12.29
C VAL A 179 7.24 -0.09 13.53
N ARG A 180 6.79 -1.10 14.28
CA ARG A 180 5.98 -0.87 15.50
C ARG A 180 6.72 -0.02 16.52
N ARG A 181 8.02 -0.27 16.70
CA ARG A 181 8.85 0.46 17.67
C ARG A 181 9.03 1.92 17.26
N TYR A 182 9.49 2.17 16.03
CA TYR A 182 9.75 3.53 15.55
C TYR A 182 8.47 4.34 15.44
N LEU A 183 7.38 3.73 14.96
CA LEU A 183 6.09 4.41 14.91
C LEU A 183 5.55 4.73 16.32
N SER A 184 5.76 3.87 17.31
CA SER A 184 5.41 4.20 18.70
C SER A 184 6.17 5.42 19.20
N LEU A 185 7.48 5.50 18.95
CA LEU A 185 8.30 6.64 19.36
C LEU A 185 7.84 7.94 18.70
N VAL A 186 7.52 7.90 17.40
CA VAL A 186 6.95 9.05 16.69
C VAL A 186 5.59 9.41 17.29
N TRP A 187 4.71 8.41 17.47
CA TRP A 187 3.34 8.60 17.96
C TRP A 187 3.32 9.29 19.32
N ASP A 188 4.19 8.89 20.25
CA ASP A 188 4.25 9.47 21.59
C ASP A 188 4.55 10.98 21.56
N GLY A 189 5.29 11.47 20.55
CA GLY A 189 5.53 12.90 20.32
C GLY A 189 4.40 13.66 19.61
N LEU A 190 3.41 12.95 19.06
CA LEU A 190 2.25 13.54 18.38
C LEU A 190 0.99 13.56 19.25
N ARG A 191 1.00 12.91 20.42
CA ARG A 191 -0.16 12.87 21.33
C ARG A 191 -0.52 14.28 21.82
N GLY A 192 -1.82 14.54 21.86
CA GLY A 192 -2.42 15.75 22.43
C GLY A 192 -2.69 15.64 23.93
#